data_AF-A0A6I1HSB5-F1
#
_entry.id   AF-A0A6I1HSB5-F1
#
_cell.length_a   1.000
_cell.length_b   1.000
_cell.length_c   1.000
_cell.angle_alpha   90.00
_cell.angle_beta   90.00
_cell.angle_gamma   90.00
#
_symmetry.space_group_name_H-M   'P 1'
#
loop_
_entity.id
_entity.type
_entity.pdbx_description
1 polymer ?
#
loop_
_entity_poly.entity_id
_entity_poly.type
_entity_poly.pdbx_seq_one_letter_code
_entity_poly.pdbx_strand_id
1 'polypeptide(L)'
;MFRYIGSKSSTSANISSLISDMIGVGTVADAFGGLGTIGAELRKHGHRVTTCDVLNFPHSFQIARIEGKAKLPFLQLRDQAGLSSMQEIQDQLNTTKAPRSWIVQEYSQQRKFFTHDNALAIAGAWHQIKRWHEAGALTRRETALLITSLLNSMDSVANTAGTYYAHLKTFHRKALKPFRFEWFPVVGGRYVGKALRGDALSCLQGKNFDVLYLDPPYNERNYASYYHLPESMSLLQRPKTNPERASGMPVGVRPGASSIRDGMTMGYLEKLASNIGWKWLIVHYCDGALIPLTTMRDSLRHFGTVQELTLPALGYTTHKIARTINHHVFVVSAATRSSSRSLCHA
;
A
#
# COMPACT_ATOMS: atom_id res chain seq x y z
N MET A 1 3.77 1.27 12.78
CA MET A 1 3.18 1.18 11.43
C MET A 1 4.29 1.17 10.41
N PHE A 2 4.21 0.32 9.38
CA PHE A 2 5.15 0.27 8.27
C PHE A 2 5.38 1.65 7.64
N ARG A 3 6.64 2.05 7.43
CA ARG A 3 7.00 3.33 6.79
C ARG A 3 6.81 3.26 5.28
N TYR A 4 5.90 4.08 4.76
CA TYR A 4 5.58 4.15 3.33
C TYR A 4 5.57 5.61 2.85
N ILE A 5 6.30 5.90 1.76
CA ILE A 5 6.37 7.25 1.18
C ILE A 5 4.97 7.63 0.70
N GLY A 6 4.46 8.77 1.17
CA GLY A 6 3.16 9.27 0.78
C GLY A 6 1.99 8.51 1.39
N SER A 7 2.15 7.85 2.55
CA SER A 7 1.12 7.04 3.22
C SER A 7 -0.21 7.76 3.55
N LYS A 8 -0.23 9.09 3.49
CA LYS A 8 -1.35 9.99 3.86
C LYS A 8 -1.93 9.76 5.25
N SER A 9 -1.15 9.21 6.16
CA SER A 9 -1.64 8.94 7.52
C SER A 9 -2.01 10.20 8.31
N SER A 10 -1.39 11.35 8.02
CA SER A 10 -1.73 12.62 8.69
C SER A 10 -2.99 13.29 8.14
N THR A 11 -3.41 12.95 6.91
CA THR A 11 -4.53 13.61 6.22
C THR A 11 -5.73 12.67 6.03
N SER A 12 -5.60 11.39 6.40
CA SER A 12 -6.63 10.38 6.09
C SER A 12 -7.96 10.65 6.76
N ALA A 13 -7.94 11.14 8.01
CA ALA A 13 -9.16 11.53 8.71
C ALA A 13 -9.86 12.71 8.01
N ASN A 14 -9.12 13.76 7.65
CA ASN A 14 -9.68 14.91 6.94
C ASN A 14 -10.29 14.54 5.58
N ILE A 15 -9.59 13.72 4.79
CA ILE A 15 -10.10 13.25 3.49
C ILE A 15 -11.34 12.37 3.68
N SER A 16 -11.34 11.48 4.68
CA SER A 16 -12.49 10.64 4.95
C SER A 16 -13.69 11.47 5.39
N SER A 17 -13.53 12.43 6.30
CA SER A 17 -14.60 13.33 6.73
C SER A 17 -15.14 14.15 5.56
N LEU A 18 -14.27 14.75 4.74
CA LEU A 18 -14.69 15.49 3.53
C LEU A 18 -15.57 14.62 2.63
N ILE A 19 -15.16 13.38 2.35
CA ILE A 19 -15.93 12.46 1.53
C ILE A 19 -17.26 12.09 2.20
N SER A 20 -17.23 11.76 3.49
CA SER A 20 -18.44 11.39 4.24
C SER A 20 -19.45 12.54 4.33
N ASP A 21 -18.99 13.78 4.50
CA ASP A 21 -19.87 14.96 4.54
C ASP A 21 -20.50 15.24 3.17
N MET A 22 -19.78 14.98 2.08
CA MET A 22 -20.28 15.18 0.72
C MET A 22 -21.33 14.16 0.29
N ILE A 23 -21.14 12.88 0.63
CA ILE A 23 -21.97 11.79 0.07
C ILE A 23 -22.67 10.92 1.11
N GLY A 24 -22.50 11.18 2.40
CA GLY A 24 -22.90 10.24 3.45
C GLY A 24 -22.14 8.91 3.32
N VAL A 25 -22.86 7.80 3.25
CA VAL A 25 -22.29 6.48 2.98
C VAL A 25 -22.47 6.13 1.50
N GLY A 26 -21.38 5.71 0.84
CA GLY A 26 -21.41 5.34 -0.57
C GLY A 26 -20.24 4.47 -1.02
N THR A 27 -20.07 4.40 -2.33
CA THR A 27 -19.01 3.64 -3.01
C THR A 27 -17.84 4.55 -3.38
N VAL A 28 -16.62 4.14 -2.99
CA VAL A 28 -15.40 4.92 -3.24
C VAL A 28 -14.36 4.06 -3.94
N ALA A 29 -13.79 4.55 -5.03
CA ALA A 29 -12.61 3.98 -5.67
C ALA A 29 -11.36 4.75 -5.25
N ASP A 30 -10.42 4.08 -4.59
CA ASP A 30 -9.08 4.58 -4.29
C ASP A 30 -8.10 4.00 -5.33
N ALA A 31 -7.86 4.76 -6.40
CA ALA A 31 -7.13 4.29 -7.58
C ALA A 31 -5.63 4.06 -7.31
N PHE A 32 -5.07 4.72 -6.30
CA PHE A 32 -3.66 4.67 -5.94
C PHE A 32 -3.51 4.34 -4.45
N GLY A 33 -4.03 3.18 -4.06
CA GLY A 33 -4.30 2.90 -2.66
C GLY A 33 -3.08 2.78 -1.77
N GLY A 34 -1.89 2.47 -2.32
CA GLY A 34 -0.71 2.23 -1.51
C GLY A 34 -0.98 1.18 -0.45
N LEU A 35 -0.63 1.46 0.81
CA LEU A 35 -0.96 0.57 1.93
C LEU A 35 -2.46 0.54 2.31
N GLY A 36 -3.35 1.20 1.58
CA GLY A 36 -4.78 1.28 1.86
C GLY A 36 -5.13 2.16 3.07
N THR A 37 -4.36 3.22 3.34
CA THR A 37 -4.59 4.09 4.50
C THR A 37 -5.89 4.90 4.36
N ILE A 38 -6.09 5.56 3.21
CA ILE A 38 -7.31 6.32 2.91
C ILE A 38 -8.51 5.38 2.87
N GLY A 39 -8.41 4.29 2.11
CA GLY A 39 -9.46 3.28 2.04
C GLY A 39 -9.84 2.69 3.41
N ALA A 40 -8.88 2.45 4.31
CA ALA A 40 -9.19 1.94 5.66
C ALA A 40 -9.99 2.96 6.47
N GLU A 41 -9.66 4.24 6.37
CA GLU A 41 -10.36 5.31 7.07
C GLU A 41 -11.78 5.50 6.55
N LEU A 42 -11.96 5.50 5.23
CA LEU A 42 -13.27 5.52 4.59
C LEU A 42 -14.13 4.31 5.00
N ARG A 43 -13.52 3.13 5.10
CA ARG A 43 -14.22 1.92 5.53
C ARG A 43 -14.74 2.02 6.97
N LYS A 44 -14.00 2.68 7.88
CA LYS A 44 -14.46 2.94 9.26
C LYS A 44 -15.71 3.83 9.26
N HIS A 45 -15.79 4.79 8.34
CA HIS A 45 -16.95 5.67 8.15
C HIS A 45 -18.10 5.01 7.36
N GLY A 46 -18.02 3.70 7.11
CA GLY A 46 -19.11 2.91 6.53
C GLY A 46 -19.12 2.88 5.01
N HIS A 47 -18.14 3.45 4.31
CA HIS A 47 -18.06 3.38 2.85
C HIS A 47 -17.70 1.98 2.35
N ARG A 48 -18.16 1.65 1.13
CA ARG A 48 -17.71 0.47 0.39
C ARG A 48 -16.56 0.86 -0.52
N VAL A 49 -15.35 0.46 -0.15
CA VAL A 49 -14.11 0.87 -0.83
C VAL A 49 -13.64 -0.19 -1.82
N THR A 50 -13.30 0.23 -3.04
CA THR A 50 -12.45 -0.53 -3.97
C THR A 50 -11.11 0.16 -4.08
N THR A 51 -10.01 -0.55 -3.82
CA THR A 51 -8.66 0.02 -3.87
C THR A 51 -7.78 -0.77 -4.83
N CYS A 52 -6.81 -0.10 -5.43
CA CYS A 52 -5.86 -0.70 -6.38
C CYS A 52 -4.41 -0.38 -6.00
N ASP A 53 -3.50 -1.31 -6.27
CA ASP A 53 -2.06 -1.06 -6.35
C ASP A 53 -1.42 -2.05 -7.32
N VAL A 54 -0.34 -1.65 -7.98
CA VAL A 54 0.38 -2.51 -8.93
C VAL A 54 1.34 -3.47 -8.22
N LEU A 55 1.83 -3.09 -7.04
CA LEU A 55 2.78 -3.89 -6.25
C LEU A 55 2.05 -4.89 -5.36
N ASN A 56 2.70 -6.01 -5.07
CA ASN A 56 2.12 -7.06 -4.26
C ASN A 56 2.14 -6.75 -2.76
N PHE A 57 3.17 -6.07 -2.27
CA PHE A 57 3.23 -5.76 -0.84
C PHE A 57 2.14 -4.76 -0.40
N PRO A 58 1.88 -3.63 -1.10
CA PRO A 58 0.81 -2.72 -0.72
C PRO A 58 -0.54 -3.40 -0.90
N HIS A 59 -0.71 -4.22 -1.96
CA HIS A 59 -1.91 -5.04 -2.15
C HIS A 59 -2.18 -5.99 -0.97
N SER A 60 -1.14 -6.59 -0.36
CA SER A 60 -1.30 -7.40 0.85
C SER A 60 -1.86 -6.59 2.03
N PHE A 61 -1.36 -5.36 2.23
CA PHE A 61 -1.91 -4.43 3.22
C PHE A 61 -3.35 -4.04 2.90
N GLN A 62 -3.67 -3.81 1.62
CA GLN A 62 -5.02 -3.50 1.17
C GLN A 62 -5.99 -4.66 1.42
N ILE A 63 -5.60 -5.91 1.17
CA ILE A 63 -6.43 -7.07 1.53
C ILE A 63 -6.70 -7.07 3.03
N ALA A 64 -5.65 -6.92 3.85
CA ALA A 64 -5.79 -6.92 5.30
C ALA A 64 -6.70 -5.78 5.82
N ARG A 65 -6.60 -4.58 5.25
CA ARG A 65 -7.36 -3.39 5.71
C ARG A 65 -8.76 -3.28 5.10
N ILE A 66 -8.93 -3.63 3.83
CA ILE A 66 -10.14 -3.33 3.05
C ILE A 66 -11.04 -4.56 2.93
N GLU A 67 -10.46 -5.74 2.75
CA GLU A 67 -11.20 -7.00 2.71
C GLU A 67 -11.23 -7.73 4.06
N GLY A 68 -10.33 -7.35 4.97
CA GLY A 68 -10.13 -8.01 6.24
C GLY A 68 -11.36 -7.99 7.14
N LYS A 69 -11.56 -9.09 7.85
CA LYS A 69 -12.56 -9.23 8.91
C LYS A 69 -11.85 -9.22 10.25
N ALA A 70 -12.54 -8.83 11.32
CA ALA A 70 -11.96 -8.73 12.66
C ALA A 70 -11.31 -10.04 13.15
N LYS A 71 -11.78 -11.19 12.69
CA LYS A 71 -11.18 -12.50 12.97
C LYS A 71 -11.11 -13.34 11.69
N LEU A 72 -9.93 -13.87 11.40
CA LEU A 72 -9.73 -14.92 10.40
C LEU A 72 -9.54 -16.25 11.14
N PRO A 73 -10.15 -17.36 10.68
CA PRO A 73 -10.22 -18.57 11.48
C PRO A 73 -9.00 -19.48 11.34
N PHE A 74 -8.22 -19.36 10.24
CA PHE A 74 -7.06 -20.20 9.95
C PHE A 74 -7.36 -21.70 10.01
N LEU A 75 -8.56 -22.13 9.60
CA LEU A 75 -9.03 -23.50 9.83
C LEU A 75 -8.09 -24.55 9.22
N GLN A 76 -7.74 -24.38 7.93
CA GLN A 76 -6.86 -25.31 7.22
C GLN A 76 -5.45 -25.34 7.83
N LEU A 77 -4.88 -24.18 8.15
CA LEU A 77 -3.59 -24.09 8.83
C LEU A 77 -3.61 -24.79 10.19
N ARG A 78 -4.63 -24.50 11.00
CA ARG A 78 -4.76 -25.04 12.35
C ARG A 78 -4.86 -26.56 12.34
N ASP A 79 -5.64 -27.11 11.41
CA ASP A 79 -5.75 -28.55 11.19
C ASP A 79 -4.42 -29.18 10.74
N GLN A 80 -3.82 -28.67 9.66
CA GLN A 80 -2.61 -29.26 9.07
C GLN A 80 -1.35 -29.10 9.93
N ALA A 81 -1.24 -28.00 10.69
CA ALA A 81 -0.08 -27.71 11.53
C ALA A 81 -0.28 -28.11 12.99
N GLY A 82 -1.47 -28.59 13.37
CA GLY A 82 -1.81 -28.92 14.76
C GLY A 82 -1.81 -27.70 15.69
N LEU A 83 -2.21 -26.53 15.18
CA LEU A 83 -2.22 -25.27 15.94
C LEU A 83 -3.63 -24.95 16.43
N SER A 84 -3.78 -24.73 17.73
CA SER A 84 -5.08 -24.55 18.37
C SER A 84 -5.53 -23.07 18.41
N SER A 85 -4.63 -22.10 18.24
CA SER A 85 -4.96 -20.68 18.42
C SER A 85 -4.12 -19.72 17.57
N MET A 86 -4.57 -18.46 17.48
CA MET A 86 -3.78 -17.36 16.90
C MET A 86 -2.48 -17.09 17.67
N GLN A 87 -2.48 -17.36 18.98
CA GLN A 87 -1.29 -17.23 19.81
C GLN A 87 -0.24 -18.28 19.44
N GLU A 88 -0.64 -19.54 19.26
CA GLU A 88 0.29 -20.59 18.85
C GLU A 88 0.88 -20.35 17.45
N ILE A 89 0.08 -19.83 16.50
CA ILE A 89 0.59 -19.39 15.20
C ILE A 89 1.66 -18.30 15.38
N GLN A 90 1.38 -17.30 16.22
CA GLN A 90 2.32 -16.21 16.51
C GLN A 90 3.58 -16.71 17.23
N ASP A 91 3.47 -17.64 18.18
CA ASP A 91 4.58 -18.22 18.91
C ASP A 91 5.49 -19.04 17.99
N GLN A 92 4.91 -19.84 17.10
CA GLN A 92 5.68 -20.57 16.10
C GLN A 92 6.46 -19.62 15.17
N LEU A 93 5.85 -18.51 14.74
CA LEU A 93 6.53 -17.50 13.92
C LEU A 93 7.61 -16.73 14.68
N ASN A 94 7.46 -16.57 16.00
CA ASN A 94 8.45 -15.91 16.86
C ASN A 94 9.63 -16.81 17.28
N THR A 95 9.45 -18.13 17.22
CA THR A 95 10.47 -19.12 17.63
C THR A 95 11.25 -19.71 16.45
N THR A 96 10.65 -19.79 15.27
CA THR A 96 11.30 -20.32 14.07
C THR A 96 12.48 -19.45 13.65
N LYS A 97 13.63 -20.08 13.34
CA LYS A 97 14.82 -19.41 12.79
C LYS A 97 15.30 -20.10 11.51
N ALA A 98 15.89 -19.35 10.59
CA ALA A 98 16.44 -19.91 9.35
C ALA A 98 17.84 -19.35 9.03
N PRO A 99 18.91 -19.89 9.65
CA PRO A 99 20.27 -19.33 9.54
C PRO A 99 20.89 -19.38 8.15
N ARG A 100 20.49 -20.35 7.33
CA ARG A 100 20.97 -20.52 5.95
C ARG A 100 20.10 -19.77 4.91
N SER A 101 19.19 -18.90 5.37
CA SER A 101 18.28 -18.18 4.48
C SER A 101 19.02 -17.09 3.69
N TRP A 102 18.60 -16.89 2.44
CA TRP A 102 19.02 -15.76 1.61
C TRP A 102 18.75 -14.41 2.30
N ILE A 103 17.73 -14.30 3.15
CA ILE A 103 17.43 -13.07 3.90
C ILE A 103 18.60 -12.74 4.86
N VAL A 104 19.17 -13.73 5.53
CA VAL A 104 20.30 -13.56 6.46
C VAL A 104 21.55 -13.14 5.69
N GLN A 105 21.83 -13.84 4.59
CA GLN A 105 22.97 -13.54 3.73
C GLN A 105 22.89 -12.13 3.13
N GLU A 106 21.77 -11.81 2.46
CA GLU A 106 21.63 -10.60 1.66
C GLU A 106 21.32 -9.35 2.48
N TYR A 107 20.58 -9.47 3.60
CA TYR A 107 20.02 -8.33 4.36
C TYR A 107 20.54 -8.25 5.81
N SER A 108 21.54 -9.05 6.16
CA SER A 108 22.31 -8.87 7.39
C SER A 108 23.82 -8.95 7.17
N GLN A 109 24.32 -10.02 6.55
CA GLN A 109 25.76 -10.24 6.37
C GLN A 109 26.35 -9.30 5.30
N GLN A 110 25.75 -9.26 4.11
CA GLN A 110 26.21 -8.37 3.03
C GLN A 110 25.76 -6.92 3.27
N ARG A 111 24.56 -6.73 3.82
CA ARG A 111 23.91 -5.41 3.94
C ARG A 111 23.32 -5.27 5.32
N LYS A 112 23.58 -4.14 5.98
CA LYS A 112 23.17 -3.93 7.38
C LYS A 112 21.71 -3.49 7.50
N PHE A 113 20.76 -4.13 6.80
CA PHE A 113 19.33 -3.83 6.96
C PHE A 113 18.78 -4.36 8.27
N PHE A 114 19.29 -5.51 8.74
CA PHE A 114 18.92 -6.11 10.02
C PHE A 114 20.15 -6.61 10.76
N THR A 115 20.09 -6.64 12.10
CA THR A 115 21.06 -7.39 12.91
C THR A 115 20.98 -8.87 12.57
N HIS A 116 22.04 -9.62 12.89
CA HIS A 116 22.06 -11.06 12.59
C HIS A 116 20.87 -11.78 13.22
N ASP A 117 20.65 -11.59 14.52
CA ASP A 117 19.53 -12.21 15.25
C ASP A 117 18.15 -11.84 14.69
N ASN A 118 17.96 -10.57 14.31
CA ASN A 118 16.71 -10.14 13.69
C ASN A 118 16.51 -10.79 12.33
N ALA A 119 17.56 -10.90 11.52
CA ALA A 119 17.47 -11.57 10.22
C ALA A 119 17.18 -13.06 10.36
N LEU A 120 17.74 -13.75 11.37
CA LEU A 120 17.44 -15.16 11.65
C LEU A 120 15.95 -15.38 11.92
N ALA A 121 15.36 -14.54 12.77
CA ALA A 121 13.96 -14.63 13.17
C ALA A 121 13.00 -14.22 12.04
N ILE A 122 13.28 -13.10 11.36
CA ILE A 122 12.50 -12.66 10.18
C ILE A 122 12.52 -13.74 9.10
N ALA A 123 13.70 -14.34 8.84
CA ALA A 123 13.83 -15.41 7.87
C ALA A 123 13.04 -16.66 8.28
N GLY A 124 13.07 -17.04 9.56
CA GLY A 124 12.32 -18.17 10.08
C GLY A 124 10.81 -17.98 9.90
N ALA A 125 10.27 -16.83 10.31
CA ALA A 125 8.88 -16.47 10.11
C ALA A 125 8.48 -16.48 8.63
N TRP A 126 9.30 -15.86 7.75
CA TRP A 126 9.04 -15.82 6.32
C TRP A 126 8.99 -17.22 5.68
N HIS A 127 9.98 -18.08 5.98
CA HIS A 127 10.01 -19.44 5.46
C HIS A 127 8.86 -20.29 6.00
N GLN A 128 8.43 -20.08 7.24
CA GLN A 128 7.28 -20.76 7.80
C GLN A 128 5.98 -20.36 7.10
N ILE A 129 5.76 -19.06 6.87
CA ILE A 129 4.60 -18.56 6.10
C ILE A 129 4.62 -19.12 4.68
N LYS A 130 5.80 -19.12 4.03
CA LYS A 130 5.97 -19.71 2.69
C LYS A 130 5.57 -21.18 2.65
N ARG A 131 6.05 -22.00 3.61
CA ARG A 131 5.69 -23.43 3.70
C ARG A 131 4.18 -23.63 3.84
N TRP A 132 3.53 -22.87 4.72
CA TRP A 132 2.07 -22.96 4.90
C TRP A 132 1.31 -22.54 3.65
N HIS A 133 1.78 -21.51 2.95
CA HIS A 133 1.17 -21.06 1.69
C HIS A 133 1.30 -22.12 0.59
N GLU A 134 2.48 -22.69 0.40
CA GLU A 134 2.75 -23.71 -0.63
C GLU A 134 2.06 -25.05 -0.34
N ALA A 135 1.83 -25.36 0.94
CA ALA A 135 1.02 -26.52 1.34
C ALA A 135 -0.49 -26.33 1.12
N GLY A 136 -0.93 -25.14 0.69
CA GLY A 136 -2.36 -24.83 0.53
C GLY A 136 -3.09 -24.66 1.87
N ALA A 137 -2.36 -24.42 2.97
CA ALA A 137 -2.91 -24.29 4.32
C ALA A 137 -3.54 -22.91 4.59
N LEU A 138 -3.34 -21.96 3.69
CA LEU A 138 -3.72 -20.56 3.85
C LEU A 138 -4.63 -20.09 2.73
N THR A 139 -5.75 -19.47 3.09
CA THR A 139 -6.53 -18.69 2.14
C THR A 139 -5.77 -17.43 1.70
N ARG A 140 -6.25 -16.76 0.65
CA ARG A 140 -5.70 -15.47 0.19
C ARG A 140 -5.67 -14.40 1.30
N ARG A 141 -6.73 -14.31 2.13
CA ARG A 141 -6.82 -13.31 3.20
C ARG A 141 -5.89 -13.63 4.37
N GLU A 142 -5.76 -14.91 4.72
CA GLU A 142 -4.85 -15.38 5.77
C GLU A 142 -3.39 -15.17 5.35
N THR A 143 -3.05 -15.51 4.10
CA THR A 143 -1.73 -15.24 3.51
C THR A 143 -1.42 -13.74 3.55
N ALA A 144 -2.35 -12.89 3.11
CA ALA A 144 -2.16 -11.44 3.13
C ALA A 144 -2.01 -10.86 4.55
N LEU A 145 -2.77 -11.37 5.53
CA LEU A 145 -2.65 -10.95 6.92
C LEU A 145 -1.28 -11.34 7.51
N LEU A 146 -0.82 -12.57 7.26
CA LEU A 146 0.50 -13.04 7.71
C LEU A 146 1.64 -12.22 7.10
N ILE A 147 1.61 -11.99 5.79
CA ILE A 147 2.59 -11.15 5.09
C ILE A 147 2.57 -9.73 5.66
N THR A 148 1.39 -9.12 5.78
CA THR A 148 1.24 -7.75 6.29
C THR A 148 1.80 -7.62 7.71
N SER A 149 1.49 -8.60 8.56
CA SER A 149 1.98 -8.68 9.95
C SER A 149 3.49 -8.81 10.00
N LEU A 150 4.07 -9.69 9.19
CA LEU A 150 5.53 -9.87 9.07
C LEU A 150 6.21 -8.57 8.62
N LEU A 151 5.72 -7.96 7.53
CA LEU A 151 6.31 -6.75 6.97
C LEU A 151 6.21 -5.57 7.94
N ASN A 152 5.05 -5.39 8.59
CA ASN A 152 4.89 -4.33 9.59
C ASN A 152 5.80 -4.54 10.80
N SER A 153 5.97 -5.78 11.25
CA SER A 153 6.86 -6.15 12.36
C SER A 153 8.32 -5.95 12.00
N MET A 154 8.76 -6.39 10.81
CA MET A 154 10.16 -6.26 10.39
C MET A 154 10.57 -4.79 10.22
N ASP A 155 9.69 -3.91 9.74
CA ASP A 155 10.04 -2.49 9.55
C ASP A 155 10.35 -1.76 10.87
N SER A 156 9.79 -2.24 11.98
CA SER A 156 10.04 -1.70 13.32
C SER A 156 11.51 -1.89 13.76
N VAL A 157 12.18 -2.92 13.24
CA VAL A 157 13.58 -3.27 13.51
C VAL A 157 14.50 -3.08 12.30
N ALA A 158 14.02 -2.43 11.23
CA ALA A 158 14.81 -2.19 10.02
C ALA A 158 15.78 -1.01 10.18
N ASN A 159 17.04 -1.22 9.79
CA ASN A 159 18.11 -0.23 9.82
C ASN A 159 18.20 0.60 8.53
N THR A 160 17.13 1.33 8.24
CA THR A 160 16.98 2.12 7.01
C THR A 160 16.85 3.62 7.25
N ALA A 161 17.28 4.42 6.27
CA ALA A 161 17.02 5.86 6.19
C ALA A 161 15.63 6.17 5.58
N GLY A 162 14.60 5.39 5.95
CA GLY A 162 13.21 5.60 5.54
C GLY A 162 12.66 4.57 4.56
N THR A 163 13.48 4.01 3.66
CA THR A 163 13.07 2.97 2.70
C THR A 163 14.11 1.87 2.59
N TYR A 164 13.81 0.79 1.85
CA TYR A 164 14.74 -0.33 1.66
C TYR A 164 15.76 -0.08 0.55
N TYR A 165 15.77 1.10 -0.07
CA TYR A 165 16.78 1.44 -1.08
C TYR A 165 18.20 1.55 -0.49
N ALA A 166 18.33 1.90 0.80
CA ALA A 166 19.63 2.03 1.46
C ALA A 166 19.53 1.71 2.96
N HIS A 167 20.61 1.15 3.50
CA HIS A 167 20.77 0.90 4.93
C HIS A 167 21.78 1.87 5.56
N LEU A 168 21.70 2.05 6.87
CA LEU A 168 22.68 2.85 7.61
C LEU A 168 23.98 2.06 7.80
N LYS A 169 25.12 2.76 7.91
CA LYS A 169 26.45 2.15 8.16
C LYS A 169 26.56 1.53 9.56
N THR A 170 25.86 2.15 10.52
CA THR A 170 25.72 1.72 11.91
C THR A 170 24.27 1.36 12.20
N PHE A 171 24.03 0.45 13.16
CA PHE A 171 22.67 0.10 13.54
C PHE A 171 22.02 1.22 14.33
N HIS A 172 20.91 1.74 13.82
CA HIS A 172 20.06 2.66 14.57
C HIS A 172 19.44 1.96 15.79
N ARG A 173 19.22 2.68 16.90
CA ARG A 173 18.69 2.14 18.18
C ARG A 173 17.48 1.21 18.05
N LYS A 174 16.60 1.46 17.07
CA LYS A 174 15.41 0.62 16.82
C LYS A 174 15.75 -0.75 16.22
N ALA A 175 16.80 -0.81 15.39
CA ALA A 175 17.25 -2.05 14.75
C ALA A 175 17.94 -3.00 15.73
N LEU A 176 18.40 -2.48 16.87
CA LEU A 176 18.95 -3.26 17.98
C LEU A 176 17.87 -3.92 18.84
N LYS A 177 16.60 -3.52 18.70
CA LYS A 177 15.49 -4.20 19.38
C LYS A 177 15.28 -5.58 18.73
N PRO A 178 14.95 -6.62 19.52
CA PRO A 178 14.67 -7.93 18.97
C PRO A 178 13.40 -7.90 18.12
N PHE A 179 13.44 -8.58 16.98
CA PHE A 179 12.26 -8.84 16.17
C PHE A 179 11.24 -9.65 16.97
N ARG A 180 9.98 -9.22 16.88
CA ARG A 180 8.81 -9.95 17.31
C ARG A 180 7.76 -9.83 16.22
N PHE A 181 7.28 -10.96 15.74
CA PHE A 181 6.10 -11.03 14.89
C PHE A 181 4.88 -10.65 15.74
N GLU A 182 4.21 -9.60 15.32
CA GLU A 182 2.96 -9.12 15.91
C GLU A 182 1.87 -9.06 14.83
N TRP A 183 0.66 -9.47 15.19
CA TRP A 183 -0.49 -9.38 14.29
C TRP A 183 -0.74 -7.94 13.86
N PHE A 184 -0.90 -7.75 12.56
CA PHE A 184 -1.33 -6.46 12.03
C PHE A 184 -2.76 -6.16 12.47
N PRO A 185 -3.04 -4.99 13.07
CA PRO A 185 -4.37 -4.67 13.53
C PRO A 185 -5.33 -4.48 12.34
N VAL A 186 -6.31 -5.36 12.23
CA VAL A 186 -7.39 -5.26 11.24
C VAL A 186 -8.57 -4.57 11.89
N VAL A 187 -8.94 -3.41 11.36
CA VAL A 187 -10.15 -2.71 11.78
C VAL A 187 -11.31 -3.17 10.90
N GLY A 188 -12.42 -3.55 11.55
CA GLY A 188 -13.65 -3.87 10.84
C GLY A 188 -14.30 -2.61 10.24
N GLY A 189 -15.24 -2.81 9.33
CA GLY A 189 -16.14 -1.77 8.87
C GLY A 189 -17.44 -2.39 8.41
N ARG A 190 -18.45 -1.55 8.19
CA ARG A 190 -19.82 -2.00 7.85
C ARG A 190 -19.86 -2.89 6.62
N TYR A 191 -19.03 -2.57 5.61
CA TYR A 191 -18.92 -3.36 4.38
C TYR A 191 -17.52 -3.95 4.21
N VAL A 192 -17.47 -5.08 3.52
CA VAL A 192 -16.24 -5.65 2.98
C VAL A 192 -15.96 -4.94 1.66
N GLY A 193 -14.80 -4.30 1.54
CA GLY A 193 -14.36 -3.68 0.29
C GLY A 193 -13.68 -4.67 -0.64
N LYS A 194 -12.99 -4.16 -1.65
CA LYS A 194 -12.25 -4.96 -2.64
C LYS A 194 -10.82 -4.41 -2.83
N ALA A 195 -9.81 -5.27 -2.73
CA ALA A 195 -8.42 -4.92 -3.04
C ALA A 195 -7.99 -5.59 -4.34
N LEU A 196 -7.67 -4.78 -5.35
CA LEU A 196 -7.26 -5.23 -6.68
C LEU A 196 -5.76 -5.02 -6.86
N ARG A 197 -5.09 -6.01 -7.47
CA ARG A 197 -3.67 -5.90 -7.82
C ARG A 197 -3.56 -5.65 -9.32
N GLY A 198 -3.07 -4.50 -9.71
CA GLY A 198 -2.88 -4.15 -11.11
C GLY A 198 -2.95 -2.65 -11.36
N ASP A 199 -2.80 -2.32 -12.64
CA ASP A 199 -2.96 -0.96 -13.14
C ASP A 199 -4.38 -0.44 -12.86
N ALA A 200 -4.48 0.80 -12.38
CA ALA A 200 -5.75 1.36 -11.90
C ALA A 200 -6.78 1.49 -13.02
N LEU A 201 -6.36 1.90 -14.22
CA LEU A 201 -7.25 2.00 -15.37
C LEU A 201 -7.78 0.62 -15.74
N SER A 202 -6.87 -0.35 -15.86
CA SER A 202 -7.24 -1.75 -16.16
C SER A 202 -8.17 -2.35 -15.10
N CYS A 203 -7.97 -2.01 -13.83
CA CYS A 203 -8.76 -2.52 -12.72
C CYS A 203 -10.14 -1.88 -12.59
N LEU A 204 -10.30 -0.61 -12.99
CA LEU A 204 -11.48 0.21 -12.66
C LEU A 204 -12.30 0.65 -13.88
N GLN A 205 -11.77 0.55 -15.09
CA GLN A 205 -12.47 0.93 -16.32
C GLN A 205 -13.85 0.26 -16.42
N GLY A 206 -14.84 1.04 -16.83
CA GLY A 206 -16.23 0.59 -16.99
C GLY A 206 -17.01 0.41 -15.68
N LYS A 207 -16.40 0.67 -14.53
CA LYS A 207 -17.09 0.66 -13.22
C LYS A 207 -17.58 2.05 -12.85
N ASN A 208 -18.59 2.10 -11.98
CA ASN A 208 -19.19 3.33 -11.49
C ASN A 208 -19.05 3.42 -9.96
N PHE A 209 -18.72 4.62 -9.47
CA PHE A 209 -18.56 4.92 -8.05
C PHE A 209 -19.23 6.25 -7.69
N ASP A 210 -19.54 6.47 -6.42
CA ASP A 210 -19.96 7.80 -5.96
C ASP A 210 -18.76 8.75 -5.95
N VAL A 211 -17.59 8.26 -5.52
CA VAL A 211 -16.33 9.00 -5.50
C VAL A 211 -15.22 8.21 -6.19
N LEU A 212 -14.52 8.85 -7.12
CA LEU A 212 -13.20 8.43 -7.59
C LEU A 212 -12.14 9.29 -6.90
N TYR A 213 -11.32 8.68 -6.04
CA TYR A 213 -10.22 9.32 -5.33
C TYR A 213 -8.89 9.00 -6.01
N LEU A 214 -8.17 10.04 -6.41
CA LEU A 214 -6.86 9.97 -7.05
C LEU A 214 -5.81 10.60 -6.13
N ASP A 215 -4.81 9.81 -5.75
CA ASP A 215 -3.62 10.24 -5.00
C ASP A 215 -2.37 9.72 -5.73
N PRO A 216 -2.05 10.28 -6.91
CA PRO A 216 -1.00 9.74 -7.76
C PRO A 216 0.38 9.89 -7.12
N PRO A 217 1.37 9.07 -7.52
CA PRO A 217 2.74 9.25 -7.10
C PRO A 217 3.29 10.61 -7.55
N TYR A 218 3.79 11.42 -6.62
CA TYR A 218 4.18 12.81 -6.89
C TYR A 218 5.63 13.02 -7.31
N ASN A 219 6.52 12.04 -7.08
CA ASN A 219 7.95 12.21 -7.32
C ASN A 219 8.51 11.06 -8.15
N GLU A 220 9.69 11.25 -8.72
CA GLU A 220 10.35 10.27 -9.59
C GLU A 220 10.81 8.99 -8.86
N ARG A 221 10.51 8.84 -7.57
CA ARG A 221 10.94 7.66 -6.81
C ARG A 221 10.21 6.44 -7.34
N ASN A 222 11.01 5.48 -7.79
CA ASN A 222 10.52 4.19 -8.21
C ASN A 222 10.15 3.34 -6.98
N TYR A 223 8.86 3.30 -6.62
CA TYR A 223 8.37 2.55 -5.45
C TYR A 223 8.80 1.07 -5.45
N ALA A 224 8.77 0.40 -6.61
CA ALA A 224 9.24 -0.98 -6.74
C ALA A 224 10.73 -1.13 -6.35
N SER A 225 11.55 -0.12 -6.61
CA SER A 225 12.97 -0.09 -6.25
C SER A 225 13.17 0.27 -4.78
N TYR A 226 12.41 1.21 -4.24
CA TYR A 226 12.56 1.68 -2.86
C TYR A 226 12.01 0.68 -1.83
N TYR A 227 11.06 -0.15 -2.26
CA TYR A 227 10.43 -1.20 -1.45
C TYR A 227 10.69 -2.60 -2.00
N HIS A 228 11.82 -2.80 -2.68
CA HIS A 228 12.15 -4.06 -3.35
C HIS A 228 12.16 -5.27 -2.40
N LEU A 229 12.65 -5.11 -1.16
CA LEU A 229 12.66 -6.19 -0.17
C LEU A 229 11.24 -6.55 0.29
N PRO A 230 10.42 -5.60 0.81
CA PRO A 230 9.01 -5.87 1.11
C PRO A 230 8.25 -6.50 -0.05
N GLU A 231 8.48 -6.01 -1.28
CA GLU A 231 7.87 -6.57 -2.48
C GLU A 231 8.27 -8.04 -2.68
N SER A 232 9.58 -8.33 -2.66
CA SER A 232 10.10 -9.70 -2.81
C SER A 232 9.58 -10.63 -1.71
N MET A 233 9.56 -10.17 -0.46
CA MET A 233 9.06 -10.95 0.66
C MET A 233 7.56 -11.23 0.55
N SER A 234 6.78 -10.26 0.07
CA SER A 234 5.33 -10.43 -0.12
C SER A 234 4.98 -11.45 -1.21
N LEU A 235 5.85 -11.62 -2.21
CA LEU A 235 5.67 -12.62 -3.27
C LEU A 235 5.98 -14.05 -2.77
N LEU A 236 6.50 -14.21 -1.55
CA LEU A 236 6.96 -15.49 -0.99
C LEU A 236 7.96 -16.23 -1.90
N GLN A 237 8.72 -15.46 -2.69
CA GLN A 237 9.72 -15.98 -3.61
C GLN A 237 11.08 -15.32 -3.34
N ARG A 238 12.16 -16.09 -3.52
CA ARG A 238 13.52 -15.54 -3.46
C ARG A 238 13.79 -14.74 -4.74
N PRO A 239 14.10 -13.44 -4.66
CA PRO A 239 14.51 -12.69 -5.83
C PRO A 239 15.94 -13.06 -6.24
N LYS A 240 16.26 -12.90 -7.53
CA LYS A 240 17.65 -12.90 -8.00
C LYS A 240 18.26 -11.53 -7.68
N THR A 241 19.22 -11.46 -6.75
CA THR A 241 19.91 -10.20 -6.39
C THR A 241 21.27 -10.11 -7.07
N ASN A 242 21.79 -8.89 -7.25
CA ASN A 242 23.19 -8.66 -7.60
C ASN A 242 23.97 -8.29 -6.32
N PRO A 243 24.98 -9.09 -5.91
CA PRO A 243 25.81 -8.80 -4.74
C PRO A 243 26.45 -7.41 -4.75
N GLU A 244 26.82 -6.89 -5.92
CA GLU A 244 27.47 -5.58 -6.10
C GLU A 244 26.55 -4.40 -5.82
N ARG A 245 25.23 -4.61 -5.84
CA ARG A 245 24.27 -3.55 -5.53
C ARG A 245 24.15 -3.40 -4.02
N ALA A 246 24.56 -2.23 -3.51
CA ALA A 246 24.49 -1.87 -2.09
C ALA A 246 23.08 -1.99 -1.48
N SER A 247 22.03 -1.85 -2.30
CA SER A 247 20.64 -2.01 -1.87
C SER A 247 20.16 -3.46 -1.81
N GLY A 248 20.75 -4.37 -2.59
CA GLY A 248 20.24 -5.73 -2.76
C GLY A 248 18.98 -5.79 -3.64
N MET A 249 18.77 -4.77 -4.45
CA MET A 249 17.67 -4.76 -5.43
C MET A 249 17.74 -5.97 -6.37
N PRO A 250 16.60 -6.61 -6.67
CA PRO A 250 16.53 -7.68 -7.65
C PRO A 250 17.01 -7.26 -9.04
N VAL A 251 17.59 -8.20 -9.78
CA VAL A 251 17.97 -8.06 -11.19
C VAL A 251 16.76 -8.37 -12.08
N GLY A 252 16.53 -7.55 -13.11
CA GLY A 252 15.49 -7.77 -14.12
C GLY A 252 14.37 -6.73 -14.11
N VAL A 253 13.27 -7.07 -14.77
CA VAL A 253 12.09 -6.20 -14.92
C VAL A 253 11.40 -6.02 -13.57
N ARG A 254 11.11 -4.77 -13.22
CA ARG A 254 10.42 -4.41 -11.99
C ARG A 254 8.91 -4.47 -12.22
N PRO A 255 8.14 -5.27 -11.45
CA PRO A 255 6.69 -5.31 -11.55
C PRO A 255 6.08 -3.91 -11.43
N GLY A 256 5.14 -3.58 -12.31
CA GLY A 256 4.39 -2.32 -12.28
C GLY A 256 5.19 -1.06 -12.59
N ALA A 257 6.47 -1.15 -12.98
CA ALA A 257 7.30 0.04 -13.18
C ALA A 257 6.82 0.98 -14.30
N SER A 258 6.20 0.44 -15.36
CA SER A 258 5.54 1.25 -16.40
C SER A 258 4.30 1.93 -15.85
N SER A 259 3.36 1.19 -15.26
CA SER A 259 2.15 1.75 -14.65
C SER A 259 2.43 2.80 -13.57
N ILE A 260 3.50 2.63 -12.76
CA ILE A 260 3.92 3.65 -11.78
C ILE A 260 4.33 4.95 -12.48
N ARG A 261 5.07 4.85 -13.60
CA ARG A 261 5.49 6.02 -14.38
C ARG A 261 4.32 6.66 -15.10
N ASP A 262 3.45 5.87 -15.72
CA ASP A 262 2.27 6.36 -16.40
C ASP A 262 1.35 7.11 -15.42
N GLY A 263 1.20 6.56 -14.20
CA GLY A 263 0.49 7.19 -13.07
C GLY A 263 1.01 8.57 -12.64
N MET A 264 2.21 8.97 -13.06
CA MET A 264 2.79 10.29 -12.80
C MET A 264 2.43 11.32 -13.87
N THR A 265 1.71 10.94 -14.93
CA THR A 265 1.39 11.82 -16.06
C THR A 265 -0.03 12.34 -15.97
N MET A 266 -0.24 13.61 -16.36
CA MET A 266 -1.59 14.18 -16.43
C MET A 266 -2.49 13.38 -17.38
N GLY A 267 -1.97 12.97 -18.54
CA GLY A 267 -2.73 12.19 -19.51
C GLY A 267 -3.24 10.85 -18.99
N TYR A 268 -2.54 10.22 -18.03
CA TYR A 268 -3.07 9.01 -17.37
C TYR A 268 -4.21 9.32 -16.39
N LEU A 269 -4.11 10.41 -15.62
CA LEU A 269 -5.19 10.84 -14.73
C LEU A 269 -6.45 11.25 -15.52
N GLU A 270 -6.28 11.90 -16.68
CA GLU A 270 -7.38 12.19 -17.60
C GLU A 270 -8.03 10.91 -18.12
N LYS A 271 -7.24 9.90 -18.48
CA LYS A 271 -7.77 8.58 -18.87
C LYS A 271 -8.59 7.95 -17.74
N LEU A 272 -8.13 7.99 -16.50
CA LEU A 272 -8.90 7.50 -15.34
C LEU A 272 -10.22 8.27 -15.20
N ALA A 273 -10.18 9.60 -15.20
CA ALA A 273 -11.36 10.45 -15.07
C ALA A 273 -12.37 10.27 -16.21
N SER A 274 -11.89 9.91 -17.41
CA SER A 274 -12.73 9.69 -18.59
C SER A 274 -13.34 8.29 -18.67
N ASN A 275 -12.62 7.26 -18.22
CA ASN A 275 -12.99 5.85 -18.43
C ASN A 275 -13.61 5.18 -17.20
N ILE A 276 -13.57 5.84 -16.04
CA ILE A 276 -14.22 5.39 -14.82
C ILE A 276 -15.44 6.29 -14.58
N GLY A 277 -16.58 5.70 -14.23
CA GLY A 277 -17.77 6.44 -13.85
C GLY A 277 -17.68 6.93 -12.41
N TRP A 278 -17.97 8.21 -12.19
CA TRP A 278 -17.97 8.84 -10.88
C TRP A 278 -19.00 9.98 -10.81
N LYS A 279 -19.52 10.27 -9.62
CA LYS A 279 -20.31 11.49 -9.35
C LYS A 279 -19.41 12.63 -8.90
N TRP A 280 -18.42 12.30 -8.07
CA TRP A 280 -17.38 13.20 -7.59
C TRP A 280 -16.00 12.64 -7.90
N LEU A 281 -15.13 13.49 -8.45
CA LEU A 281 -13.71 13.20 -8.61
C LEU A 281 -12.95 14.01 -7.57
N ILE A 282 -12.13 13.33 -6.75
CA ILE A 282 -11.28 13.97 -5.76
C ILE A 282 -9.83 13.70 -6.12
N VAL A 283 -9.04 14.76 -6.30
CA VAL A 283 -7.61 14.64 -6.54
C VAL A 283 -6.86 15.24 -5.35
N HIS A 284 -6.12 14.39 -4.65
CA HIS A 284 -5.15 14.84 -3.67
C HIS A 284 -3.88 15.23 -4.41
N TYR A 285 -3.32 16.39 -4.08
CA TYR A 285 -2.12 16.93 -4.69
C TYR A 285 -1.17 17.45 -3.61
N CYS A 286 0.13 17.22 -3.81
CA CYS A 286 1.19 17.70 -2.93
C CYS A 286 2.13 18.63 -3.70
N ASP A 287 2.58 19.71 -3.06
CA ASP A 287 3.56 20.61 -3.65
C ASP A 287 4.86 19.89 -4.04
N GLY A 288 5.46 20.34 -5.15
CA GLY A 288 6.65 19.71 -5.74
C GLY A 288 6.35 18.43 -6.52
N ALA A 289 5.10 18.18 -6.87
CA ALA A 289 4.73 17.08 -7.76
C ALA A 289 5.25 17.27 -9.19
N LEU A 290 5.39 16.15 -9.92
CA LEU A 290 5.80 16.17 -11.33
C LEU A 290 4.79 16.86 -12.26
N ILE A 291 3.50 16.76 -11.96
CA ILE A 291 2.45 17.49 -12.68
C ILE A 291 2.38 18.90 -12.07
N PRO A 292 2.61 19.98 -12.83
CA PRO A 292 2.47 21.33 -12.29
C PRO A 292 1.07 21.59 -11.77
N LEU A 293 0.96 22.33 -10.65
CA LEU A 293 -0.32 22.66 -10.03
C LEU A 293 -1.29 23.36 -10.99
N THR A 294 -0.77 24.26 -11.85
CA THR A 294 -1.57 24.95 -12.88
C THR A 294 -2.12 23.96 -13.90
N THR A 295 -1.28 23.07 -14.43
CA THR A 295 -1.69 22.00 -15.34
C THR A 295 -2.75 21.10 -14.71
N MET A 296 -2.58 20.69 -13.44
CA MET A 296 -3.58 19.91 -12.71
C MET A 296 -4.92 20.64 -12.65
N ARG A 297 -4.91 21.91 -12.21
CA ARG A 297 -6.12 22.72 -12.07
C ARG A 297 -6.85 22.90 -13.40
N ASP A 298 -6.14 23.25 -14.46
CA ASP A 298 -6.74 23.52 -15.77
C ASP A 298 -7.27 22.23 -16.40
N SER A 299 -6.55 21.11 -16.27
CA SER A 299 -7.00 19.82 -16.79
C SER A 299 -8.28 19.36 -16.08
N LEU A 300 -8.38 19.51 -14.75
CA LEU A 300 -9.56 19.10 -13.98
C LEU A 300 -10.82 19.89 -14.32
N ARG A 301 -10.70 21.15 -14.75
CA ARG A 301 -11.84 21.99 -15.18
C ARG A 301 -12.56 21.44 -16.42
N HIS A 302 -11.89 20.63 -17.24
CA HIS A 302 -12.53 19.97 -18.38
C HIS A 302 -13.52 18.86 -17.96
N PHE A 303 -13.42 18.37 -16.72
CA PHE A 303 -14.28 17.30 -16.21
C PHE A 303 -15.51 17.83 -15.43
N GLY A 304 -15.50 19.11 -15.05
CA GLY A 304 -16.62 19.77 -14.39
C GLY A 304 -16.20 20.91 -13.47
N THR A 305 -17.07 21.27 -12.53
CA THR A 305 -16.83 22.40 -11.62
C THR A 305 -15.82 21.98 -10.56
N VAL A 306 -14.72 22.74 -10.45
CA VAL A 306 -13.61 22.45 -9.54
C VAL A 306 -13.67 23.38 -8.32
N GLN A 307 -13.69 22.79 -7.14
CA GLN A 307 -13.38 23.45 -5.87
C GLN A 307 -12.00 22.99 -5.39
N GLU A 308 -11.17 23.93 -4.96
CA GLU A 308 -9.85 23.66 -4.41
C GLU A 308 -9.84 23.95 -2.91
N LEU A 309 -9.41 22.98 -2.12
CA LEU A 309 -9.25 23.07 -0.67
C LEU A 309 -7.78 22.86 -0.31
N THR A 310 -7.35 23.43 0.82
CA THR A 310 -6.00 23.21 1.35
C THR A 310 -6.10 22.47 2.68
N LEU A 311 -5.32 21.39 2.83
CA LEU A 311 -5.20 20.64 4.07
C LEU A 311 -3.77 20.72 4.61
N PRO A 312 -3.58 21.06 5.90
CA PRO A 312 -2.28 20.96 6.52
C PRO A 312 -1.91 19.47 6.70
N ALA A 313 -0.69 19.12 6.28
CA ALA A 313 -0.16 17.78 6.43
C ALA A 313 1.21 17.81 7.14
N LEU A 314 1.54 16.73 7.84
CA LEU A 314 2.85 16.58 8.46
C LEU A 314 3.89 16.27 7.36
N GLY A 315 4.81 17.20 7.17
CA GLY A 315 5.97 17.05 6.32
C GLY A 315 7.07 16.25 7.00
N TYR A 316 7.90 15.59 6.18
CA TYR A 316 9.12 14.95 6.67
C TYR A 316 10.11 16.01 7.18
N THR A 317 10.66 15.78 8.37
CA THR A 317 11.66 16.65 9.01
C THR A 317 12.71 15.79 9.72
N THR A 318 13.97 16.19 9.60
CA THR A 318 15.09 15.64 10.38
C THR A 318 15.31 16.42 11.68
N HIS A 319 14.59 17.53 11.86
CA HIS A 319 14.68 18.40 13.03
C HIS A 319 13.57 18.08 14.03
N LYS A 320 13.74 18.49 15.30
CA LYS A 320 12.75 18.25 16.37
C LYS A 320 11.42 18.98 16.15
N ILE A 321 11.39 19.98 15.27
CA ILE A 321 10.19 20.78 14.98
C ILE A 321 9.42 20.11 13.85
N ALA A 322 8.13 19.86 14.07
CA ALA A 322 7.21 19.36 13.06
C ALA A 322 7.14 20.36 11.89
N ARG A 323 7.42 19.88 10.68
CA ARG A 323 7.21 20.66 9.46
C ARG A 323 5.78 20.44 8.99
N THR A 324 5.05 21.50 8.71
CA THR A 324 3.75 21.41 8.03
C THR A 324 3.96 21.70 6.55
N ILE A 325 3.34 20.91 5.69
CA ILE A 325 3.24 21.16 4.26
C ILE A 325 1.76 21.25 3.88
N ASN A 326 1.44 22.13 2.94
CA ASN A 326 0.07 22.25 2.45
C ASN A 326 -0.15 21.21 1.35
N HIS A 327 -1.26 20.49 1.46
CA HIS A 327 -1.75 19.62 0.41
C HIS A 327 -2.96 20.29 -0.23
N HIS A 328 -3.04 20.25 -1.55
CA HIS A 328 -4.20 20.70 -2.31
C HIS A 328 -5.15 19.53 -2.52
N VAL A 329 -6.43 19.75 -2.29
CA VAL A 329 -7.48 18.76 -2.56
C VAL A 329 -8.45 19.40 -3.55
N PHE A 330 -8.45 18.87 -4.77
CA PHE A 330 -9.40 19.26 -5.79
C PHE A 330 -10.64 18.38 -5.68
N VAL A 331 -11.80 19.01 -5.54
CA VAL A 331 -13.11 18.36 -5.55
C VAL A 331 -13.81 18.78 -6.83
N VAL A 332 -14.12 17.82 -7.69
CA VAL A 332 -14.75 18.04 -8.99
C VAL A 332 -16.13 17.40 -9.00
N SER A 333 -17.17 18.20 -9.23
CA SER A 333 -18.50 17.68 -9.55
C SER A 333 -18.58 17.46 -11.06
N ALA A 334 -19.15 16.32 -11.47
CA ALA A 334 -19.33 16.07 -12.90
C ALA A 334 -20.21 17.17 -13.52
N ALA A 335 -19.74 17.79 -14.61
CA ALA A 335 -20.67 18.48 -15.51
C ALA A 335 -21.74 17.46 -15.92
N THR A 336 -23.01 17.87 -16.02
CA THR A 336 -24.11 17.01 -16.48
C THR A 336 -23.67 16.29 -17.75
N ARG A 337 -23.21 15.04 -17.63
CA ARG A 337 -22.71 14.26 -18.77
C ARG A 337 -23.94 13.97 -19.61
N SER A 338 -24.14 14.74 -20.67
CA SER A 338 -25.14 14.41 -21.69
C SER A 338 -24.81 13.00 -22.15
N SER A 339 -25.67 12.05 -21.81
CA SER A 339 -25.52 10.67 -22.21
C SER A 339 -25.65 10.60 -23.73
N SER A 340 -24.54 10.74 -24.46
CA SER A 340 -24.46 10.30 -25.84
C SER A 340 -24.42 8.77 -25.81
N ARG A 341 -25.58 8.16 -25.53
CA ARG A 341 -25.84 6.80 -25.98
C ARG A 341 -25.83 6.86 -27.49
N SER A 342 -24.72 6.48 -28.09
CA SER A 342 -24.69 6.05 -29.48
C SER A 342 -25.63 4.85 -29.60
N LEU A 343 -26.87 5.13 -29.96
CA LEU A 343 -27.79 4.20 -30.58
C LEU A 343 -27.14 3.75 -31.90
N CYS A 344 -26.31 2.72 -31.84
CA CYS A 344 -26.03 1.91 -33.03
C CYS A 344 -27.18 0.91 -33.16
N HIS A 345 -28.26 1.37 -33.78
CA HIS A 345 -29.21 0.53 -34.51
C HIS A 345 -28.98 0.75 -36.00
N ALA A 346 -28.43 -0.27 -36.66
CA ALA A 346 -28.78 -0.76 -37.99
C ALA A 346 -27.92 -1.99 -38.28
#